data_AF-J2H9Q3-F1
#
_entry.id   AF-J2H9Q3-F1
#
_cell.length_a   1.000
_cell.length_b   1.000
_cell.length_c   1.000
_cell.angle_alpha   90.00
_cell.angle_beta   90.00
_cell.angle_gamma   90.00
#
_symmetry.space_group_name_H-M   'P 1'
#
loop_
_entity.id
_entity.type
_entity.pdbx_description
1 polymer ?
#
loop_
_entity_poly.entity_id
_entity_poly.type
_entity_poly.pdbx_seq_one_letter_code
_entity_poly.pdbx_strand_id
1 'polypeptide(L)'
;MLANLFKPKEVKATLQALEELKPSFTTPDPFAHIAVKLVFGEARQMTIQQSADTVGSIRDQNWKPRDLALLLISKRAFAHAASGTHHVYRGTPDQTGHAIKAIFTKAGKLMVASGFIQPSEQHADQVALEKEMKEVG
;
A
#
# COMPACT_ATOMS: atom_id res chain seq x y z
N MET A 1 -23.55 6.35 18.81
CA MET A 1 -22.38 6.26 17.90
C MET A 1 -22.00 7.64 17.37
N LEU A 2 -21.28 8.44 18.18
CA LEU A 2 -20.91 9.84 17.85
C LEU A 2 -19.41 10.01 17.49
N ALA A 3 -18.62 8.93 17.50
CA ALA A 3 -17.17 8.99 17.28
C ALA A 3 -16.74 9.34 15.83
N ASN A 4 -17.69 9.41 14.87
CA ASN A 4 -17.39 9.67 13.47
C ASN A 4 -17.38 11.16 13.06
N LEU A 5 -17.74 12.10 13.96
CA LEU A 5 -17.81 13.51 13.55
C LEU A 5 -16.46 14.23 13.47
N PHE A 6 -15.44 13.77 14.20
CA PHE A 6 -14.12 14.40 14.17
C PHE A 6 -13.00 13.36 14.06
N LYS A 7 -12.68 12.97 12.82
CA LYS A 7 -11.43 12.24 12.55
C LYS A 7 -10.24 13.09 13.04
N PRO A 8 -9.27 12.50 13.77
CA PRO A 8 -8.04 13.19 14.15
C PRO A 8 -7.35 13.83 12.94
N LYS A 9 -6.65 14.94 13.15
CA LYS A 9 -5.97 15.67 12.06
C LYS A 9 -4.96 14.78 11.32
N GLU A 10 -4.32 13.87 12.03
CA GLU A 10 -3.36 12.89 11.53
C GLU A 10 -4.04 11.91 10.56
N VAL A 11 -5.17 11.33 10.97
CA VAL A 11 -5.99 10.45 10.14
C VAL A 11 -6.46 11.19 8.88
N LYS A 12 -6.93 12.43 9.02
CA LYS A 12 -7.35 13.26 7.87
C LYS A 12 -6.18 13.51 6.91
N ALA A 13 -5.01 13.85 7.44
CA ALA A 13 -3.82 14.11 6.64
C ALA A 13 -3.34 12.85 5.88
N THR A 14 -3.36 11.68 6.51
CA THR A 14 -3.01 10.41 5.84
C THR A 14 -4.03 10.04 4.78
N LEU A 15 -5.34 10.22 5.06
CA LEU A 15 -6.39 10.01 4.07
C LEU A 15 -6.25 10.95 2.87
N GLN A 16 -5.93 12.22 3.11
CA GLN A 16 -5.65 13.18 2.05
C GLN A 16 -4.42 12.75 1.23
N ALA A 17 -3.35 12.32 1.89
CA ALA A 17 -2.15 11.85 1.21
C ALA A 17 -2.43 10.60 0.33
N LEU A 18 -3.32 9.70 0.74
CA LEU A 18 -3.76 8.57 -0.09
C LEU A 18 -4.46 9.07 -1.37
N GLU A 19 -5.36 10.04 -1.27
CA GLU A 19 -6.04 10.59 -2.45
C GLU A 19 -5.07 11.35 -3.38
N GLU A 20 -4.10 12.07 -2.82
CA GLU A 20 -3.06 12.76 -3.59
C GLU A 20 -2.10 11.79 -4.29
N LEU A 21 -1.85 10.62 -3.70
CA LEU A 21 -1.00 9.58 -4.28
C LEU A 21 -1.70 8.81 -5.39
N LYS A 22 -3.01 8.59 -5.28
CA LYS A 22 -3.79 7.71 -6.17
C LYS A 22 -3.61 7.98 -7.68
N PRO A 23 -3.59 9.24 -8.17
CA PRO A 23 -3.34 9.52 -9.59
C PRO A 23 -2.00 8.96 -10.07
N SER A 24 -0.97 8.95 -9.22
CA SER A 24 0.34 8.42 -9.59
C SER A 24 0.33 6.91 -9.83
N PHE A 25 -0.63 6.16 -9.27
CA PHE A 25 -0.74 4.70 -9.47
C PHE A 25 -1.77 4.32 -10.53
N THR A 26 -2.57 5.28 -10.99
CA THR A 26 -3.62 5.03 -11.98
C THR A 26 -3.04 5.04 -13.38
N THR A 27 -3.31 4.00 -14.15
CA THR A 27 -2.97 3.91 -15.58
C THR A 27 -4.26 3.66 -16.39
N PRO A 28 -4.23 3.82 -17.72
CA PRO A 28 -5.38 3.52 -18.59
C PRO A 28 -5.80 2.04 -18.61
N ASP A 29 -4.97 1.14 -18.06
CA ASP A 29 -5.23 -0.29 -18.02
C ASP A 29 -6.38 -0.63 -17.03
N PRO A 30 -7.46 -1.31 -17.49
CA PRO A 30 -8.56 -1.71 -16.62
C PRO A 30 -8.14 -2.56 -15.41
N PHE A 31 -7.15 -3.43 -15.56
CA PHE A 31 -6.67 -4.30 -14.47
C PHE A 31 -5.90 -3.50 -13.41
N ALA A 32 -5.14 -2.50 -13.85
CA ALA A 32 -4.54 -1.52 -12.95
C ALA A 32 -5.59 -0.71 -12.18
N HIS A 33 -6.71 -0.35 -12.81
CA HIS A 33 -7.79 0.34 -12.10
C HIS A 33 -8.39 -0.51 -10.98
N ILE A 34 -8.62 -1.81 -11.22
CA ILE A 34 -9.10 -2.77 -10.22
C ILE A 34 -8.08 -2.89 -9.08
N ALA A 35 -6.81 -3.11 -9.41
CA ALA A 35 -5.72 -3.22 -8.44
C ALA A 35 -5.61 -1.96 -7.55
N VAL A 36 -5.65 -0.77 -8.16
CA VAL A 36 -5.63 0.50 -7.43
C VAL A 36 -6.85 0.61 -6.51
N LYS A 37 -8.05 0.27 -6.99
CA LYS A 37 -9.27 0.32 -6.17
C LYS A 37 -9.19 -0.59 -4.95
N LEU A 38 -8.69 -1.83 -5.12
CA LEU A 38 -8.52 -2.79 -4.03
C LEU A 38 -7.51 -2.28 -3.00
N VAL A 39 -6.28 -2.01 -3.44
CA VAL A 39 -5.17 -1.62 -2.55
C VAL A 39 -5.46 -0.31 -1.82
N PHE A 40 -5.93 0.73 -2.54
CA PHE A 40 -6.24 2.01 -1.91
C PHE A 40 -7.50 1.96 -1.05
N GLY A 41 -8.49 1.15 -1.43
CA GLY A 41 -9.70 0.95 -0.64
C GLY A 41 -9.39 0.36 0.73
N GLU A 42 -8.56 -0.68 0.76
CA GLU A 42 -8.11 -1.30 2.02
C GLU A 42 -7.17 -0.42 2.81
N ALA A 43 -6.21 0.26 2.17
CA ALA A 43 -5.33 1.21 2.86
C ALA A 43 -6.15 2.31 3.57
N ARG A 44 -7.15 2.87 2.87
CA ARG A 44 -8.09 3.84 3.43
C ARG A 44 -8.88 3.27 4.60
N GLN A 45 -9.38 2.05 4.48
CA GLN A 45 -10.13 1.39 5.53
C GLN A 45 -9.27 1.16 6.77
N MET A 46 -8.02 0.72 6.60
CA MET A 46 -7.06 0.58 7.70
C MET A 46 -6.77 1.89 8.40
N THR A 47 -6.54 2.99 7.66
CA THR A 47 -6.33 4.33 8.28
C THR A 47 -7.50 4.74 9.17
N ILE A 48 -8.73 4.33 8.82
CA ILE A 48 -9.94 4.65 9.60
C ILE A 48 -10.11 3.70 10.79
N GLN A 49 -9.96 2.40 10.57
CA GLN A 49 -10.18 1.38 11.60
C GLN A 49 -9.05 1.36 12.65
N GLN A 50 -7.82 1.64 12.23
CA GLN A 50 -6.61 1.70 13.06
C GLN A 50 -6.21 3.17 13.27
N SER A 51 -7.18 3.99 13.67
CA SER A 51 -6.95 5.43 13.85
C SER A 51 -5.93 5.72 14.96
N ALA A 52 -5.90 4.92 16.02
CA ALA A 52 -4.94 5.07 17.11
C ALA A 52 -3.50 4.85 16.62
N ASP A 53 -3.27 3.78 15.87
CA ASP A 53 -1.95 3.47 15.29
C ASP A 53 -1.52 4.55 14.29
N THR A 54 -2.45 5.03 13.46
CA THR A 54 -2.20 6.14 12.53
C THR A 54 -1.76 7.41 13.27
N VAL A 55 -2.42 7.74 14.38
CA VAL A 55 -2.05 8.88 15.21
C VAL A 55 -0.68 8.67 15.86
N GLY A 56 -0.41 7.47 16.39
CA GLY A 56 0.88 7.15 17.01
C GLY A 56 2.06 7.21 16.03
N SER A 57 1.89 6.68 14.82
CA SER A 57 2.91 6.78 13.77
C SER A 57 3.25 8.25 13.44
N ILE A 58 2.25 9.13 13.38
CA ILE A 58 2.50 10.54 13.03
C ILE A 58 3.04 11.34 14.22
N ARG A 59 2.47 11.16 15.42
CA ARG A 59 2.85 11.96 16.60
C ARG A 59 4.08 11.45 17.30
N ASP A 60 4.15 10.15 17.55
CA ASP A 60 5.14 9.56 18.42
C ASP A 60 6.38 9.13 17.63
N GLN A 61 6.18 8.64 16.41
CA GLN A 61 7.26 8.21 15.51
C GLN A 61 7.67 9.31 14.51
N ASN A 62 6.97 10.46 14.53
CA ASN A 62 7.23 11.62 13.69
C ASN A 62 7.21 11.31 12.18
N TRP A 63 6.41 10.32 11.76
CA TRP A 63 6.28 9.98 10.34
C TRP A 63 5.47 11.03 9.59
N LYS A 64 5.85 11.28 8.33
CA LYS A 64 5.02 12.10 7.46
C LYS A 64 3.77 11.31 7.05
N PRO A 65 2.59 11.95 7.00
CA PRO A 65 1.36 11.28 6.55
C PRO A 65 1.49 10.60 5.18
N ARG A 66 2.27 11.19 4.27
CA ARG A 66 2.56 10.63 2.94
C ARG A 66 3.39 9.34 3.00
N ASP A 67 4.38 9.28 3.88
CA ASP A 67 5.22 8.09 4.05
C ASP A 67 4.40 6.94 4.67
N LEU A 68 3.57 7.24 5.67
CA LEU A 68 2.61 6.28 6.22
C LEU A 68 1.61 5.79 5.16
N ALA A 69 1.10 6.67 4.32
CA ALA A 69 0.20 6.29 3.23
C ALA A 69 0.89 5.33 2.24
N LEU A 70 2.13 5.61 1.84
CA LEU A 70 2.92 4.74 0.98
C LEU A 70 3.19 3.37 1.63
N LEU A 71 3.49 3.35 2.93
CA LEU A 71 3.70 2.11 3.67
C LEU A 71 2.42 1.25 3.71
N LEU A 72 1.26 1.87 3.95
CA LEU A 72 -0.03 1.17 3.95
C LEU A 72 -0.36 0.61 2.57
N ILE A 73 -0.15 1.39 1.50
CA ILE A 73 -0.29 0.93 0.11
C ILE A 73 0.62 -0.28 -0.14
N SER A 74 1.91 -0.18 0.23
CA SER A 74 2.89 -1.24 0.05
C SER A 74 2.48 -2.53 0.78
N LYS A 75 2.09 -2.43 2.06
CA LYS A 75 1.65 -3.57 2.87
C LYS A 75 0.41 -4.26 2.28
N ARG A 76 -0.55 -3.49 1.78
CA ARG A 76 -1.75 -4.07 1.15
C ARG A 76 -1.43 -4.71 -0.19
N ALA A 77 -0.62 -4.07 -1.03
CA ALA A 77 -0.19 -4.64 -2.29
C ALA A 77 0.61 -5.93 -2.09
N PHE A 78 1.50 -5.97 -1.09
CA PHE A 78 2.20 -7.19 -0.69
C PHE A 78 1.23 -8.31 -0.30
N ALA A 79 0.30 -8.03 0.62
CA ALA A 79 -0.65 -9.04 1.10
C ALA A 79 -1.49 -9.63 -0.04
N HIS A 80 -1.96 -8.79 -0.98
CA HIS A 80 -2.71 -9.26 -2.14
C HIS A 80 -1.85 -10.09 -3.10
N ALA A 81 -0.67 -9.59 -3.46
CA ALA A 81 0.23 -10.29 -4.35
C ALA A 81 0.71 -11.63 -3.76
N ALA A 82 0.92 -11.71 -2.44
CA ALA A 82 1.32 -12.93 -1.74
C ALA A 82 0.14 -13.89 -1.41
N SER A 83 -1.11 -13.53 -1.70
CA SER A 83 -2.27 -14.32 -1.24
C SER A 83 -2.61 -15.56 -2.07
N GLY A 84 -2.01 -15.73 -3.25
CA GLY A 84 -2.44 -16.75 -4.21
C GLY A 84 -3.66 -16.33 -5.05
N THR A 85 -4.51 -15.42 -4.57
CA THR A 85 -5.81 -15.04 -5.19
C THR A 85 -5.71 -14.54 -6.63
N HIS A 86 -4.62 -13.85 -6.98
CA HIS A 86 -4.42 -13.25 -8.30
C HIS A 86 -3.39 -14.01 -9.14
N HIS A 87 -3.37 -15.34 -9.02
CA HIS A 87 -2.51 -16.22 -9.81
C HIS A 87 -3.33 -17.08 -10.77
N VAL A 88 -2.79 -17.28 -11.97
CA VAL A 88 -3.39 -18.14 -12.99
C VAL A 88 -2.97 -19.60 -12.78
N TYR A 89 -1.68 -19.84 -12.49
CA TYR A 89 -1.09 -21.17 -12.26
C TYR A 89 0.36 -21.06 -11.76
N ARG A 90 0.79 -21.86 -10.77
CA ARG A 90 2.19 -22.05 -10.35
C ARG A 90 2.98 -20.76 -10.19
N GLY A 91 2.43 -19.81 -9.46
CA GLY A 91 3.12 -18.56 -9.10
C GLY A 91 3.17 -17.56 -10.26
N THR A 92 2.41 -17.82 -11.33
CA THR A 92 2.23 -16.88 -12.44
C THR A 92 1.05 -15.95 -12.12
N PRO A 93 1.28 -14.67 -11.86
CA PRO A 93 0.19 -13.73 -11.59
C PRO A 93 -0.66 -13.49 -12.84
N ASP A 94 -1.96 -13.24 -12.63
CA ASP A 94 -2.84 -12.71 -13.68
C ASP A 94 -2.52 -11.21 -13.93
N GLN A 95 -3.25 -10.57 -14.85
CA GLN A 95 -3.04 -9.15 -15.16
C GLN A 95 -3.29 -8.23 -13.95
N THR A 96 -4.21 -8.59 -13.05
CA THR A 96 -4.44 -7.87 -11.79
C THR A 96 -3.29 -8.08 -10.82
N GLY A 97 -2.78 -9.32 -10.68
CA GLY A 97 -1.61 -9.64 -9.86
C GLY A 97 -0.35 -8.91 -10.32
N HIS A 98 -0.14 -8.80 -11.64
CA HIS A 98 0.93 -7.96 -12.21
C HIS A 98 0.76 -6.49 -11.84
N ALA A 99 -0.46 -5.95 -11.94
CA ALA A 99 -0.74 -4.58 -11.55
C ALA A 99 -0.51 -4.34 -10.05
N ILE A 100 -0.89 -5.29 -9.19
CA ILE A 100 -0.65 -5.22 -7.74
C ILE A 100 0.85 -5.25 -7.43
N LYS A 101 1.63 -6.14 -8.07
CA LYS A 101 3.10 -6.16 -7.94
C LYS A 101 3.72 -4.82 -8.40
N ALA A 102 3.18 -4.22 -9.45
CA ALA A 102 3.62 -2.91 -9.92
C ALA A 102 3.32 -1.79 -8.90
N ILE A 103 2.16 -1.81 -8.24
CA ILE A 103 1.82 -0.89 -7.14
C ILE A 103 2.81 -1.04 -5.99
N PHE A 104 3.07 -2.27 -5.52
CA PHE A 104 4.05 -2.54 -4.47
C PHE A 104 5.43 -1.96 -4.82
N THR A 105 5.92 -2.29 -6.03
CA THR A 105 7.23 -1.84 -6.51
C THR A 105 7.32 -0.32 -6.58
N LYS A 106 6.26 0.34 -7.04
CA LYS A 106 6.21 1.80 -7.16
C LYS A 106 6.13 2.48 -5.79
N ALA A 107 5.32 1.97 -4.87
CA ALA A 107 5.23 2.49 -3.50
C ALA A 107 6.60 2.43 -2.82
N GLY A 108 7.29 1.29 -2.95
CA GLY A 108 8.66 1.11 -2.51
C GLY A 108 9.65 2.15 -3.04
N LYS A 109 9.67 2.34 -4.37
CA LYS A 109 10.51 3.38 -4.99
C LYS A 109 10.21 4.79 -4.48
N LEU A 110 8.94 5.12 -4.22
CA LEU A 110 8.55 6.42 -3.67
C LEU A 110 8.99 6.58 -2.21
N MET A 111 8.97 5.51 -1.40
CA MET A 111 9.48 5.53 -0.02
C MET A 111 11.01 5.68 0.03
N VAL A 112 11.73 5.04 -0.90
CA VAL A 112 13.18 5.26 -1.05
C VAL A 112 13.46 6.71 -1.45
N ALA A 113 12.70 7.24 -2.43
CA ALA A 113 12.87 8.62 -2.89
C ALA A 113 12.55 9.67 -1.82
N SER A 114 11.65 9.39 -0.87
CA SER A 114 11.37 10.27 0.28
C SER A 114 12.37 10.11 1.42
N GLY A 115 13.28 9.14 1.34
CA GLY A 115 14.22 8.80 2.41
C GLY A 115 13.56 8.08 3.59
N PHE A 116 12.34 7.58 3.42
CA PHE A 116 11.61 6.88 4.48
C PHE A 116 12.20 5.49 4.75
N ILE A 117 12.67 4.81 3.71
CA ILE A 117 13.38 3.53 3.78
C ILE A 117 14.67 3.60 2.97
N GLN A 118 15.62 2.74 3.31
CA GLN A 118 16.84 2.55 2.54
C GLN A 118 16.60 1.69 1.29
N PRO A 119 17.40 1.87 0.22
CA PRO A 119 17.33 1.00 -0.96
C PRO A 119 17.49 -0.49 -0.65
N SER A 120 18.28 -0.84 0.36
CA SER A 120 18.48 -2.22 0.81
C SER A 120 17.23 -2.82 1.44
N GLU A 121 16.45 -2.03 2.19
CA GLU A 121 15.17 -2.46 2.77
C GLU A 121 14.17 -2.74 1.65
N GLN A 122 14.06 -1.84 0.68
CA GLN A 122 13.21 -2.04 -0.49
C GLN A 122 13.59 -3.29 -1.30
N HIS A 123 14.90 -3.58 -1.41
CA HIS A 123 15.36 -4.77 -2.09
C HIS A 123 15.00 -6.05 -1.30
N ALA A 124 15.20 -6.04 0.02
CA ALA A 124 14.81 -7.16 0.88
C ALA A 124 13.30 -7.45 0.79
N ASP A 125 12.47 -6.41 0.79
CA ASP A 125 11.02 -6.51 0.63
C ASP A 125 10.62 -7.08 -0.74
N GLN A 126 11.34 -6.73 -1.81
CA GLN A 126 11.12 -7.32 -3.15
C GLN A 126 11.46 -8.81 -3.17
N VAL A 127 12.61 -9.18 -2.59
CA VAL A 127 13.02 -10.59 -2.50
C VAL A 127 12.00 -11.41 -1.68
N ALA A 128 11.52 -10.85 -0.57
CA ALA A 128 10.49 -11.48 0.24
C ALA A 128 9.19 -11.69 -0.56
N LEU A 129 8.71 -10.66 -1.28
CA LEU A 129 7.51 -10.78 -2.09
C LEU A 129 7.67 -11.86 -3.17
N GLU A 130 8.81 -11.88 -3.86
CA GLU A 130 9.06 -12.87 -4.91
C GLU A 130 9.15 -14.30 -4.38
N LYS A 131 9.61 -14.47 -3.15
CA LYS A 131 9.58 -15.77 -2.47
C LYS A 131 8.14 -16.19 -2.17
N GLU A 132 7.36 -15.33 -1.52
CA GLU A 132 5.96 -15.63 -1.18
C GLU A 132 5.12 -15.95 -2.42
N MET A 133 5.23 -15.14 -3.48
CA MET A 133 4.50 -15.36 -4.75
C MET A 133 4.85 -16.71 -5.41
N LYS A 134 6.06 -17.23 -5.20
CA LYS A 134 6.45 -18.56 -5.70
C LYS A 134 5.89 -19.70 -4.85
N GLU A 135 5.72 -19.47 -3.55
CA GLU A 135 5.26 -20.50 -2.60
C GLU A 135 3.74 -20.70 -2.62
N VAL A 136 2.96 -19.63 -2.81
CA VAL A 136 1.48 -19.70 -2.95
C VAL A 136 1.02 -20.09 -4.36
N GLY A 137 1.99 -20.29 -5.25
CA GLY A 137 1.85 -20.47 -6.67
C GLY A 137 1.46 -21.85 -7.13
#